data_AF-S4NVC4-F1
#
_entry.id   AF-S4NVC4-F1
#
_cell.length_a   1.000
_cell.length_b   1.000
_cell.length_c   1.000
_cell.angle_alpha   90.00
_cell.angle_beta   90.00
_cell.angle_gamma   90.00
#
_symmetry.space_group_name_H-M   'P 1'
#
loop_
_entity.id
_entity.type
_entity.pdbx_description
1 polymer ?
#
loop_
_entity_poly.entity_id
_entity_poly.type
_entity_poly.pdbx_seq_one_letter_code
_entity_poly.pdbx_strand_id
1 'polypeptide(L)'
;MEDPNEAHNVVPELYFLIAKFLSGGPLKETAKTLLKELERVEVLPRRLDWEGREHSQSFDELEAQYPEVSRRRLARVCERA
;
A
#
# COMPACT_ATOMS: atom_id res chain seq x y z
N MET A 1 15.81 9.19 -23.34
CA MET A 1 15.40 7.80 -23.63
C MET A 1 15.41 7.14 -22.27
N GLU A 2 14.29 7.24 -21.56
CA GLU A 2 14.17 6.72 -20.20
C GLU A 2 13.83 5.24 -20.29
N ASP A 3 14.57 4.42 -19.55
CA ASP A 3 14.41 2.96 -19.51
C ASP A 3 12.97 2.59 -19.11
N PRO A 4 12.35 1.58 -19.74
CA PRO A 4 10.95 1.19 -19.49
C PRO A 4 10.73 0.52 -18.12
N ASN A 5 11.73 0.57 -17.24
CA ASN A 5 11.76 -0.05 -15.93
C ASN A 5 12.38 0.91 -14.90
N GLU A 6 12.06 2.21 -14.99
CA GLU A 6 12.19 3.12 -13.85
C GLU A 6 11.41 2.47 -12.70
N ALA A 7 12.16 1.91 -11.75
CA ALA A 7 11.73 0.83 -10.89
C ALA A 7 10.40 1.19 -10.24
N HIS A 8 9.33 0.43 -10.52
CA HIS A 8 8.14 0.46 -9.68
C HIS A 8 8.65 0.26 -8.27
N ASN A 9 8.57 1.30 -7.46
CA ASN A 9 9.07 1.27 -6.10
C ASN A 9 8.13 0.38 -5.31
N VAL A 10 8.33 -0.95 -5.40
CA VAL A 10 7.46 -2.00 -4.85
C VAL A 10 7.29 -1.90 -3.32
N VAL A 11 8.09 -1.06 -2.67
CA VAL A 11 8.15 -0.89 -1.23
C VAL A 11 6.82 -0.30 -0.71
N PRO A 12 6.35 0.87 -1.19
CA PRO A 12 4.99 1.38 -0.94
C PRO A 12 3.87 0.35 -1.11
N GLU A 13 3.83 -0.40 -2.21
CA GLU A 13 2.79 -1.41 -2.43
C GLU A 13 2.90 -2.57 -1.44
N LEU A 14 4.12 -2.98 -1.09
CA LEU A 14 4.34 -4.03 -0.10
C LEU A 14 3.83 -3.61 1.28
N TYR A 15 4.10 -2.38 1.71
CA TYR A 15 3.58 -1.86 2.97
C TYR A 15 2.05 -1.82 2.98
N PHE A 16 1.42 -1.40 1.88
CA PHE A 16 -0.04 -1.45 1.73
C PHE A 16 -0.57 -2.89 1.86
N LEU A 17 0.06 -3.85 1.18
CA LEU A 17 -0.34 -5.25 1.23
C LEU A 17 -0.16 -5.88 2.62
N ILE A 18 0.91 -5.53 3.34
CA ILE A 18 1.15 -5.97 4.73
C ILE A 18 0.06 -5.40 5.64
N ALA A 19 -0.20 -4.09 5.58
CA ALA A 19 -1.24 -3.46 6.37
C ALA A 19 -2.61 -4.09 6.09
N LYS A 20 -2.97 -4.29 4.82
CA LYS A 20 -4.22 -4.95 4.43
C LYS A 20 -4.34 -6.41 4.89
N PHE A 21 -3.23 -7.15 4.86
CA PHE A 21 -3.18 -8.52 5.38
C PHE A 21 -3.41 -8.56 6.90
N LEU A 22 -2.73 -7.68 7.65
CA LEU A 22 -2.81 -7.61 9.10
C LEU A 22 -4.18 -7.13 9.59
N SER A 23 -4.82 -6.16 8.90
CA SER A 23 -6.16 -5.66 9.25
C SER A 23 -7.24 -6.74 9.26
N GLY A 24 -7.08 -7.78 8.42
CA GLY A 24 -7.99 -8.93 8.39
C GLY A 24 -7.59 -10.11 9.30
N GLY A 25 -6.46 -10.01 10.00
CA GLY A 25 -5.85 -11.08 10.78
C GLY A 25 -6.04 -10.95 12.31
N PRO A 26 -5.42 -11.85 13.08
CA PRO A 26 -5.45 -11.79 14.55
C PRO A 26 -4.60 -10.64 15.12
N LEU A 27 -3.63 -10.12 14.36
CA LEU A 27 -2.65 -9.11 14.78
C LEU A 27 -3.19 -7.68 14.66
N LYS A 28 -4.36 -7.40 15.24
CA LYS A 28 -5.06 -6.10 15.10
C LYS A 28 -4.29 -4.93 15.70
N GLU A 29 -3.61 -5.14 16.82
CA GLU A 29 -2.81 -4.09 17.48
C GLU A 29 -1.60 -3.71 16.64
N THR A 30 -0.90 -4.71 16.10
CA THR A 30 0.22 -4.51 15.16
C THR A 30 -0.25 -3.76 13.91
N ALA A 31 -1.42 -4.13 13.35
CA ALA A 31 -2.00 -3.43 12.21
C ALA A 31 -2.23 -1.94 12.50
N LYS A 32 -2.83 -1.62 13.66
CA LYS A 32 -3.09 -0.22 14.06
C LYS A 32 -1.81 0.58 14.24
N THR A 33 -0.79 0.00 14.87
CA THR A 33 0.51 0.67 15.04
C THR A 33 1.17 0.92 13.69
N LEU A 34 1.17 -0.09 12.81
CA LEU A 34 1.72 0.04 11.46
C LEU A 34 1.02 1.16 10.67
N LEU A 35 -0.32 1.22 10.70
CA LEU A 35 -1.08 2.26 9.99
C LEU A 35 -0.68 3.68 10.46
N LYS A 36 -0.57 3.88 11.78
CA LYS A 36 -0.12 5.17 12.34
C LYS A 36 1.30 5.54 11.92
N GLU A 37 2.20 4.56 11.85
CA GLU A 37 3.57 4.80 11.38
C GLU A 37 3.62 5.11 9.88
N LEU A 38 2.81 4.41 9.08
CA LEU A 38 2.71 4.65 7.63
C LEU A 38 2.19 6.05 7.32
N GLU A 39 1.18 6.52 8.07
CA GLU A 39 0.67 7.90 7.95
C GLU A 39 1.75 8.93 8.32
N ARG A 40 2.52 8.69 9.39
CA ARG A 40 3.56 9.62 9.83
C ARG A 40 4.73 9.72 8.85
N VAL A 41 5.11 8.62 8.22
CA VAL A 41 6.28 8.55 7.32
C VAL A 41 5.90 8.81 5.85
N GLU A 42 4.60 8.94 5.54
CA GLU A 42 4.08 9.17 4.18
C GLU A 42 4.61 8.15 3.14
N VAL A 43 4.73 6.88 3.54
CA VAL A 43 5.31 5.81 2.70
C VAL A 43 4.32 5.26 1.68
N LEU A 44 3.02 5.51 1.86
CA LEU A 44 1.99 5.04 0.95
C LEU A 44 2.14 5.70 -0.43
N PRO A 45 1.76 4.99 -1.51
CA PRO A 45 1.71 5.57 -2.84
C PRO A 45 0.96 6.91 -2.81
N ARG A 46 1.52 7.94 -3.45
CA ARG A 46 0.85 9.25 -3.53
C ARG A 46 -0.19 9.23 -4.65
N ARG A 47 -1.22 10.06 -4.52
CA ARG A 47 -2.18 10.25 -5.61
C ARG A 47 -1.78 11.45 -6.45
N LEU A 48 -2.03 11.37 -7.75
CA LEU A 48 -1.93 12.51 -8.65
C LEU A 48 -3.30 13.14 -8.81
N ASP A 49 -3.37 14.46 -8.71
CA ASP A 49 -4.56 15.19 -9.12
C ASP A 49 -4.63 15.35 -10.65
N TRP A 50 -5.72 15.95 -11.12
CA TRP A 50 -5.96 16.21 -12.54
C TRP A 50 -5.02 17.30 -13.11
N GLU A 51 -4.36 18.08 -12.26
CA GLU A 51 -3.28 19.02 -12.64
C GLU A 51 -1.90 18.36 -12.62
N GLY A 52 -1.80 17.07 -12.25
CA GLY A 52 -0.56 16.31 -12.15
C GLY A 52 0.25 16.57 -10.88
N ARG A 53 -0.32 17.18 -9.83
CA ARG A 53 0.36 17.36 -8.54
C ARG A 53 0.15 16.16 -7.64
N GLU A 54 1.20 15.83 -6.89
CA GLU A 54 1.18 14.76 -5.89
C GLU A 54 0.52 15.22 -4.59
N HIS A 55 -0.34 14.35 -4.03
CA HIS A 55 -0.93 14.51 -2.72
C HIS A 55 -0.72 13.24 -1.89
N SER A 56 -0.46 13.42 -0.59
CA SER A 56 -0.52 12.30 0.35
C SER A 56 -1.95 11.76 0.44
N GLN A 57 -2.05 10.49 0.80
CA GLN A 57 -3.33 9.82 1.00
C GLN A 57 -3.27 8.88 2.20
N SER A 58 -4.41 8.72 2.84
CA SER A 58 -4.60 7.76 3.93
C SER A 58 -4.69 6.33 3.41
N PHE A 59 -4.49 5.37 4.31
CA PHE A 59 -4.68 3.96 3.99
C PHE A 59 -6.11 3.66 3.52
N ASP A 60 -7.11 4.26 4.17
CA ASP A 60 -8.52 4.02 3.84
C ASP A 60 -8.88 4.57 2.45
N GLU A 61 -8.33 5.73 2.06
CA GLU A 61 -8.47 6.27 0.70
C GLU A 61 -7.84 5.35 -0.35
N LEU A 62 -6.66 4.80 -0.04
CA LEU A 62 -5.97 3.87 -0.93
C LEU A 62 -6.71 2.53 -1.03
N GLU A 63 -7.26 2.04 0.07
CA GLU A 63 -8.09 0.84 0.09
C GLU A 63 -9.38 1.01 -0.72
N ALA A 64 -10.00 2.19 -0.67
CA ALA A 64 -11.19 2.52 -1.46
C ALA A 64 -10.91 2.59 -2.96
N GLN A 65 -9.68 2.96 -3.37
CA GLN A 65 -9.26 2.96 -4.78
C GLN A 65 -9.01 1.56 -5.34
N TYR A 66 -8.61 0.62 -4.49
CA TYR A 66 -8.26 -0.75 -4.87
C TYR A 66 -9.10 -1.80 -4.13
N PRO A 67 -10.44 -1.78 -4.24
CA PRO A 67 -11.33 -2.69 -3.52
C PRO A 67 -11.16 -4.16 -3.95
N GLU A 68 -10.77 -4.40 -5.21
CA GLU A 68 -10.52 -5.72 -5.79
C GLU A 68 -9.27 -6.39 -5.21
N VAL A 69 -8.36 -5.61 -4.60
CA VAL A 69 -7.15 -6.14 -3.98
C VAL A 69 -7.52 -6.88 -2.72
N SER A 70 -7.60 -8.21 -2.82
CA SER A 70 -7.86 -9.06 -1.66
C SER A 70 -6.72 -8.97 -0.64
N ARG A 71 -7.08 -9.00 0.66
CA ARG A 71 -6.12 -9.19 1.76
C ARG A 71 -5.21 -10.42 1.60
N ARG A 72 -5.65 -11.43 0.83
CA ARG A 72 -4.88 -12.65 0.53
C ARG A 72 -3.85 -12.46 -0.59
N ARG A 73 -3.82 -11.30 -1.26
CA ARG A 73 -2.90 -11.04 -2.37
C ARG A 73 -1.44 -11.24 -1.94
N LEU A 74 -1.06 -10.76 -0.76
CA LEU A 74 0.29 -10.95 -0.22
C LEU A 74 0.65 -12.44 -0.11
N ALA A 75 -0.22 -13.24 0.52
CA ALA A 75 -0.01 -14.69 0.65
C ALA A 75 0.10 -15.39 -0.71
N ARG A 76 -0.76 -15.04 -1.67
CA ARG A 76 -0.72 -15.59 -3.04
C ARG A 76 0.57 -15.25 -3.78
N VAL A 77 1.16 -14.08 -3.53
CA VAL A 77 2.46 -13.70 -4.09
C VAL A 77 3.55 -14.59 -3.49
N CYS A 78 3.55 -14.78 -2.16
CA CYS A 78 4.50 -15.66 -1.49
C CYS A 78 4.40 -17.14 -1.92
N GLU A 79 3.21 -17.63 -2.27
CA GLU A 79 3.01 -19.00 -2.78
C GLU A 79 3.67 -19.25 -4.15
N ARG A 80 3.99 -18.19 -4.89
CA ARG A 80 4.56 -18.26 -6.26
C ARG A 80 6.05 -17.93 -6.32
N ALA A 81 6.63 -17.52 -5.19
CA ALA A 81 8.04 -17.21 -5.04
C ALA A 81 8.86 -18.48 -4.73
#